data_AF-A0A415N0I2-F1
#
_entry.id   AF-A0A415N0I2-F1
#
_cell.length_a   1.000
_cell.length_b   1.000
_cell.length_c   1.000
_cell.angle_alpha   90.00
_cell.angle_beta   90.00
_cell.angle_gamma   90.00
#
_symmetry.space_group_name_H-M   'P 1'
#
loop_
_entity.id
_entity.type
_entity.pdbx_description
1 polymer ?
#
loop_
_entity_poly.entity_id
_entity_poly.type
_entity_poly.pdbx_seq_one_letter_code
_entity_poly.pdbx_strand_id
1 'polypeptide(L)'
;MPENNTHSTEDAAEIQERRNYVAYQGIPIEVRAAAEGEESRTIGGYAVKYNTPVVITDRWGDKYLEEIAAGCFDESLSRCKENGSEIKALWNHDTSRPLGSTKTDTLRFNMGDTTGLNYDIDLPNNTWGNDVRESVKRGDVDGSSFGFICLEDKWSKVQHEGEEMYKRSVVKAELLEVSPCTFPAYDSSQINCRSFERMKADTKEEKRLEELRKEARLLEIADENNKE
;
A
#
# COMPACT_ATOMS: atom_id res chain seq x y z
N MET A 1 32.26 -29.02 -21.57
CA MET A 1 30.78 -29.05 -21.50
C MET A 1 30.42 -28.28 -20.25
N PRO A 2 29.94 -27.03 -20.33
CA PRO A 2 29.53 -26.30 -19.13
C PRO A 2 28.16 -26.81 -18.67
N GLU A 3 28.08 -27.09 -17.38
CA GLU A 3 26.89 -27.60 -16.70
C GLU A 3 25.81 -26.52 -16.67
N ASN A 4 24.62 -26.91 -17.12
CA ASN A 4 23.45 -26.07 -17.24
C ASN A 4 22.78 -26.00 -15.85
N ASN A 5 23.16 -25.02 -15.03
CA ASN A 5 22.54 -24.80 -13.74
C ASN A 5 21.22 -24.04 -13.94
N THR A 6 20.16 -24.79 -14.25
CA THR A 6 18.79 -24.30 -14.22
C THR A 6 18.41 -24.02 -12.76
N HIS A 7 18.53 -22.77 -12.32
CA HIS A 7 17.81 -22.31 -11.13
C HIS A 7 16.32 -22.31 -11.46
N SER A 8 15.59 -23.25 -10.85
CA SER A 8 14.15 -23.33 -10.97
C SER A 8 13.51 -22.07 -10.36
N THR A 9 12.59 -21.52 -11.13
CA THR A 9 11.75 -20.36 -10.82
C THR A 9 10.48 -20.83 -10.13
N GLU A 10 10.63 -21.58 -9.04
CA GLU A 10 9.49 -22.09 -8.26
C GLU A 10 9.52 -21.50 -6.83
N ASP A 11 8.36 -20.96 -6.44
CA ASP A 11 7.98 -20.45 -5.10
C ASP A 11 8.31 -18.99 -4.72
N ALA A 12 7.91 -18.04 -5.55
CA ALA A 12 7.54 -16.70 -5.08
C ALA A 12 6.02 -16.64 -4.85
N ALA A 13 5.53 -17.15 -3.71
CA ALA A 13 4.16 -16.86 -3.28
C ALA A 13 4.06 -15.35 -2.99
N GLU A 14 3.46 -14.59 -3.91
CA GLU A 14 3.17 -13.17 -3.77
C GLU A 14 2.27 -12.95 -2.55
N ILE A 15 2.79 -12.25 -1.55
CA ILE A 15 2.03 -11.97 -0.32
C ILE A 15 1.12 -10.78 -0.57
N GLN A 16 -0.17 -10.98 -0.36
CA GLN A 16 -1.14 -9.90 -0.24
C GLN A 16 -0.80 -9.00 0.96
N GLU A 17 -0.51 -7.73 0.69
CA GLU A 17 -0.32 -6.69 1.70
C GLU A 17 -1.67 -6.00 1.99
N ARG A 18 -2.22 -6.21 3.20
CA ARG A 18 -3.33 -5.39 3.67
C ARG A 18 -2.77 -4.16 4.37
N ARG A 19 -3.20 -2.95 3.97
CA ARG A 19 -2.74 -1.70 4.56
C ARG A 19 -3.92 -0.87 5.06
N ASN A 20 -3.94 -0.71 6.38
CA ASN A 20 -4.77 0.27 7.04
C ASN A 20 -3.93 1.54 7.19
N TYR A 21 -4.15 2.55 6.35
CA TYR A 21 -3.44 3.82 6.49
C TYR A 21 -3.99 4.57 7.71
N VAL A 22 -3.10 4.82 8.68
CA VAL A 22 -3.39 5.33 10.03
C VAL A 22 -3.62 6.85 10.06
N ALA A 23 -3.19 7.57 9.03
CA ALA A 23 -3.45 9.00 9.00
C ALA A 23 -4.88 9.20 8.50
N TYR A 24 -5.75 9.71 9.36
CA TYR A 24 -6.85 10.57 8.91
C TYR A 24 -6.22 11.64 8.02
N GLN A 25 -6.21 11.40 6.71
CA GLN A 25 -5.60 12.28 5.74
C GLN A 25 -6.48 13.51 5.47
N GLY A 26 -7.51 13.74 6.30
CA GLY A 26 -8.33 14.94 6.28
C GLY A 26 -9.39 14.96 5.19
N ILE A 27 -9.76 13.81 4.62
CA ILE A 27 -10.89 13.73 3.67
C ILE A 27 -11.79 12.58 4.10
N PRO A 28 -12.93 12.86 4.74
CA PRO A 28 -13.84 11.83 5.19
C PRO A 28 -14.51 11.13 3.99
N ILE A 29 -14.90 9.88 4.19
CA ILE A 29 -15.91 9.25 3.33
C ILE A 29 -17.23 10.00 3.55
N GLU A 30 -17.92 10.33 2.47
CA GLU A 30 -19.18 11.07 2.51
C GLU A 30 -20.26 10.40 1.66
N VAL A 31 -21.52 10.58 2.06
CA VAL A 31 -22.67 10.27 1.21
C VAL A 31 -22.72 11.30 0.09
N ARG A 32 -22.70 10.84 -1.17
CA ARG A 32 -22.79 11.70 -2.35
C ARG A 32 -24.19 12.30 -2.47
N ALA A 33 -24.35 13.45 -3.09
CA ALA A 33 -25.68 14.01 -3.36
C ALA A 33 -26.45 13.16 -4.41
N ALA A 34 -27.76 13.04 -4.23
CA ALA A 34 -28.68 12.47 -5.23
C ALA A 34 -29.59 13.56 -5.81
N ALA A 35 -30.34 13.21 -6.85
CA ALA A 35 -31.36 14.09 -7.43
C ALA A 35 -32.44 14.46 -6.39
N GLU A 36 -33.10 15.61 -6.58
CA GLU A 36 -34.16 16.07 -5.68
C GLU A 36 -35.27 15.01 -5.54
N GLY A 37 -35.50 14.57 -4.30
CA GLY A 37 -36.53 13.57 -3.97
C GLY A 37 -36.03 12.13 -3.83
N GLU A 38 -34.75 11.85 -4.10
CA GLU A 38 -34.16 10.51 -3.92
C GLU A 38 -33.17 10.48 -2.74
N GLU A 39 -33.17 9.39 -1.97
CA GLU A 39 -32.11 9.13 -1.00
C GLU A 39 -30.87 8.59 -1.72
N SER A 40 -29.75 9.32 -1.61
CA SER A 40 -28.47 8.83 -2.12
C SER A 40 -28.03 7.57 -1.37
N ARG A 41 -27.64 6.56 -2.15
CA ARG A 41 -26.98 5.34 -1.66
C ARG A 41 -25.52 5.25 -2.07
N THR A 42 -25.01 6.31 -2.69
CA THR A 42 -23.62 6.35 -3.10
C THR A 42 -22.79 6.98 -1.99
N ILE A 43 -21.73 6.30 -1.57
CA ILE A 43 -20.70 6.87 -0.70
C ILE A 43 -19.39 6.96 -1.47
N GLY A 44 -18.50 7.86 -1.07
CA GLY A 44 -17.18 7.93 -1.69
C GLY A 44 -16.22 8.81 -0.94
N GLY A 45 -14.94 8.69 -1.29
CA GLY A 45 -13.83 9.34 -0.61
C GLY A 45 -12.49 8.88 -1.18
N TYR A 46 -11.43 9.09 -0.42
CA TYR A 46 -10.09 8.60 -0.76
C TYR A 46 -9.75 7.39 0.09
N ALA A 47 -9.36 6.29 -0.55
CA ALA A 47 -8.76 5.14 0.13
C ALA A 47 -7.36 5.47 0.65
N VAL A 48 -6.61 6.29 -0.09
CA VAL A 48 -5.30 6.80 0.27
C VAL A 48 -4.95 8.04 -0.56
N LYS A 49 -4.25 9.01 0.01
CA LYS A 49 -3.61 10.10 -0.73
C LYS A 49 -2.25 9.66 -1.24
N TYR A 50 -1.98 10.05 -2.48
CA TYR A 50 -0.69 9.79 -3.08
C TYR A 50 0.39 10.70 -2.51
N ASN A 51 1.64 10.24 -2.58
CA ASN A 51 2.85 10.98 -2.22
C ASN A 51 2.79 11.62 -0.82
N THR A 52 2.05 11.00 0.09
CA THR A 52 1.86 11.46 1.47
C THR A 52 2.45 10.43 2.41
N PRO A 53 3.70 10.60 2.87
CA PRO A 53 4.36 9.64 3.75
C PRO A 53 3.64 9.51 5.08
N VAL A 54 3.50 8.28 5.57
CA VAL A 54 3.02 7.97 6.92
C VAL A 54 4.01 7.07 7.62
N VAL A 55 4.09 7.17 8.95
CA VAL A 55 4.91 6.25 9.75
C VAL A 55 4.20 4.91 9.86
N ILE A 56 4.84 3.86 9.38
CA ILE A 56 4.42 2.48 9.56
C ILE A 56 5.26 1.84 10.65
N THR A 57 4.61 1.07 11.52
CA THR A 57 5.27 0.18 12.47
C THR A 57 4.97 -1.25 12.05
N ASP A 58 6.01 -2.03 11.74
CA ASP A 58 5.84 -3.42 11.34
C ASP A 58 5.59 -4.35 12.54
N ARG A 59 5.37 -5.63 12.27
CA ARG A 59 5.12 -6.65 13.31
C ARG A 59 6.27 -6.85 14.30
N TRP A 60 7.48 -6.41 13.96
CA TRP A 60 8.67 -6.51 14.81
C TRP A 60 8.93 -5.23 15.60
N GLY A 61 8.11 -4.20 15.39
CA GLY A 61 8.22 -2.91 16.07
C GLY A 61 9.16 -1.92 15.38
N ASP A 62 9.70 -2.28 14.21
CA ASP A 62 10.49 -1.34 13.44
C ASP A 62 9.61 -0.29 12.77
N LYS A 63 10.15 0.93 12.67
CA LYS A 63 9.46 2.07 12.05
C LYS A 63 10.13 2.46 10.74
N TYR A 64 9.30 2.77 9.75
CA TYR A 64 9.73 3.37 8.50
C TYR A 64 8.61 4.24 7.93
N LEU A 65 8.95 5.17 7.04
CA LEU A 65 7.96 5.96 6.32
C LEU A 65 7.49 5.17 5.09
N GLU A 66 6.19 5.10 4.87
CA GLU A 66 5.62 4.56 3.64
C GLU A 66 4.82 5.64 2.92
N GLU A 67 4.99 5.74 1.62
CA GLU A 67 4.08 6.49 0.76
C GLU A 67 3.62 5.62 -0.41
N ILE A 68 2.40 5.89 -0.87
CA ILE A 68 1.86 5.33 -2.11
C ILE A 68 2.12 6.34 -3.21
N ALA A 69 2.89 5.98 -4.23
CA ALA A 69 3.21 6.89 -5.32
C ALA A 69 1.97 7.13 -6.21
N ALA A 70 1.84 8.35 -6.74
CA ALA A 70 0.81 8.63 -7.74
C ALA A 70 1.02 7.72 -8.97
N GLY A 71 -0.08 7.12 -9.45
CA GLY A 71 -0.08 6.20 -10.58
C GLY A 71 0.30 4.75 -10.24
N CYS A 72 0.57 4.42 -8.97
CA CYS A 72 0.98 3.05 -8.61
C CYS A 72 -0.08 1.97 -8.92
N PHE A 73 -1.35 2.35 -9.01
CA PHE A 73 -2.47 1.47 -9.29
C PHE A 73 -2.99 1.56 -10.73
N ASP A 74 -2.41 2.40 -11.60
CA ASP A 74 -2.96 2.68 -12.93
C ASP A 74 -3.08 1.42 -13.80
N GLU A 75 -2.06 0.56 -13.76
CA GLU A 75 -2.10 -0.72 -14.46
C GLU A 75 -3.18 -1.65 -13.87
N SER A 76 -3.27 -1.71 -12.53
CA SER A 76 -4.28 -2.53 -11.85
C SER A 76 -5.71 -2.11 -12.21
N LEU A 77 -5.97 -0.80 -12.23
CA LEU A 77 -7.27 -0.23 -12.58
C LEU A 77 -7.58 -0.41 -14.07
N SER A 78 -6.59 -0.29 -14.94
CA SER A 78 -6.75 -0.52 -16.39
C SER A 78 -7.09 -1.98 -16.70
N ARG A 79 -6.41 -2.94 -16.04
CA ARG A 79 -6.70 -4.38 -16.21
C ARG A 79 -8.13 -4.76 -15.81
N CYS A 80 -8.72 -4.08 -14.83
CA CYS A 80 -10.11 -4.32 -14.45
C CYS A 80 -11.09 -4.00 -15.59
N LYS A 81 -10.80 -2.95 -16.38
CA LYS A 81 -11.62 -2.56 -17.54
C LYS A 81 -11.44 -3.50 -18.73
N GLU A 82 -10.23 -4.04 -18.91
CA GLU A 82 -9.86 -4.79 -20.11
C GLU A 82 -10.11 -6.30 -20.00
N ASN A 83 -9.75 -6.92 -18.87
CA ASN A 83 -9.62 -8.38 -18.75
C ASN A 83 -10.51 -9.01 -17.67
N GLY A 84 -11.36 -8.23 -17.01
CA GLY A 84 -12.29 -8.72 -15.99
C GLY A 84 -11.66 -9.03 -14.63
N SER A 85 -10.44 -8.54 -14.36
CA SER A 85 -9.91 -8.43 -13.00
C SER A 85 -10.89 -7.64 -12.14
N GLU A 86 -11.10 -8.08 -10.90
CA GLU A 86 -12.19 -7.58 -10.08
C GLU A 86 -11.63 -6.98 -8.79
N ILE A 87 -11.92 -5.71 -8.56
CA ILE A 87 -11.66 -5.04 -7.30
C ILE A 87 -12.97 -4.98 -6.54
N LYS A 88 -12.92 -5.35 -5.26
CA LYS A 88 -14.10 -5.36 -4.39
C LYS A 88 -14.12 -4.13 -3.49
N ALA A 89 -15.32 -3.64 -3.21
CA ALA A 89 -15.55 -2.82 -2.03
C ALA A 89 -16.10 -3.72 -0.92
N LEU A 90 -15.52 -3.68 0.28
CA LEU A 90 -15.93 -4.50 1.42
C LEU A 90 -16.24 -3.63 2.64
N TRP A 91 -17.00 -4.16 3.60
CA TRP A 91 -17.14 -3.52 4.90
C TRP A 91 -16.09 -4.04 5.87
N ASN A 92 -15.22 -3.16 6.40
CA ASN A 92 -14.14 -3.54 7.33
C ASN A 92 -13.31 -4.76 6.87
N HIS A 93 -12.94 -4.84 5.58
CA HIS A 93 -12.17 -5.96 5.01
C HIS A 93 -12.82 -7.35 5.08
N ASP A 94 -14.11 -7.42 5.46
CA ASP A 94 -14.85 -8.66 5.61
C ASP A 94 -15.37 -9.12 4.25
N THR A 95 -14.78 -10.19 3.72
CA THR A 95 -15.17 -10.77 2.43
C THR A 95 -16.59 -11.35 2.42
N SER A 96 -17.20 -11.55 3.60
CA SER A 96 -18.60 -11.93 3.72
C SER A 96 -19.57 -10.74 3.58
N ARG A 97 -19.06 -9.50 3.54
CA ARG A 97 -19.85 -8.26 3.48
C ARG A 97 -19.44 -7.37 2.29
N PRO A 98 -19.70 -7.80 1.05
CA PRO A 98 -19.38 -7.02 -0.14
C PRO A 98 -20.31 -5.81 -0.27
N LEU A 99 -19.73 -4.64 -0.53
CA LEU A 99 -20.42 -3.37 -0.78
C LEU A 99 -20.51 -3.03 -2.26
N GLY A 100 -19.59 -3.51 -3.08
CA GLY A 100 -19.56 -3.17 -4.50
C GLY A 100 -18.44 -3.87 -5.23
N SER A 101 -18.44 -3.71 -6.55
CA SER A 101 -17.44 -4.29 -7.43
C SER A 101 -17.26 -3.47 -8.69
N THR A 102 -16.02 -3.41 -9.19
CA THR A 102 -15.72 -2.85 -10.52
C THR A 102 -16.37 -3.67 -11.63
N LYS A 103 -16.63 -4.96 -11.43
CA LYS A 103 -17.29 -5.85 -12.40
C LYS A 103 -18.76 -5.50 -12.62
N THR A 104 -19.42 -4.97 -11.59
CA THR A 104 -20.86 -4.62 -11.65
C THR A 104 -21.07 -3.11 -11.72
N ASP A 105 -20.01 -2.33 -11.98
CA ASP A 105 -20.01 -0.87 -12.01
C ASP A 105 -20.52 -0.19 -10.72
N THR A 106 -20.65 -0.95 -9.63
CA THR A 106 -21.08 -0.45 -8.31
C THR A 106 -19.93 0.07 -7.47
N LEU A 107 -18.68 -0.21 -7.87
CA LEU A 107 -17.47 0.44 -7.37
C LEU A 107 -16.76 1.11 -8.56
N ARG A 108 -16.47 2.40 -8.43
CA ARG A 108 -15.84 3.21 -9.48
C ARG A 108 -14.68 4.00 -8.90
N PHE A 109 -13.63 4.16 -9.69
CA PHE A 109 -12.43 4.94 -9.33
C PHE A 109 -12.28 6.14 -10.26
N ASN A 110 -11.87 7.29 -9.71
CA ASN A 110 -11.51 8.44 -10.54
C ASN A 110 -10.05 8.36 -10.96
N MET A 111 -9.80 7.76 -12.13
CA MET A 111 -8.44 7.62 -12.69
C MET A 111 -7.77 8.96 -13.06
N GLY A 112 -8.53 10.05 -13.18
CA GLY A 112 -7.97 11.38 -13.44
C GLY A 112 -7.50 12.10 -12.17
N ASP A 113 -7.78 11.54 -10.99
CA ASP A 113 -7.43 12.15 -9.72
C ASP A 113 -5.97 11.85 -9.35
N THR A 114 -5.17 12.90 -9.22
CA THR A 114 -3.75 12.81 -8.85
C THR A 114 -3.52 13.04 -7.35
N THR A 115 -4.58 13.37 -6.60
CA THR A 115 -4.53 13.60 -5.15
C THR A 115 -4.42 12.28 -4.39
N GLY A 116 -5.11 11.24 -4.88
CA GLY A 116 -5.20 9.96 -4.19
C GLY A 116 -6.08 8.96 -4.93
N LEU A 117 -6.17 7.75 -4.37
CA LEU A 117 -7.08 6.70 -4.82
C LEU A 117 -8.52 7.05 -4.44
N ASN A 118 -9.15 7.88 -5.25
CA ASN A 118 -10.54 8.29 -5.10
C ASN A 118 -11.49 7.21 -5.63
N TYR A 119 -12.55 6.92 -4.87
CA TYR A 119 -13.55 5.94 -5.25
C TYR A 119 -14.98 6.33 -4.83
N ASP A 120 -15.95 5.77 -5.53
CA ASP A 120 -17.38 5.80 -5.20
C ASP A 120 -17.95 4.38 -5.18
N ILE A 121 -18.85 4.11 -4.24
CA ILE A 121 -19.57 2.85 -4.09
C ILE A 121 -21.07 3.10 -4.06
N ASP A 122 -21.83 2.40 -4.90
CA ASP A 122 -23.28 2.31 -4.79
C ASP A 122 -23.67 1.18 -3.83
N LEU A 123 -24.13 1.56 -2.63
CA LEU A 123 -24.39 0.61 -1.58
C LEU A 123 -25.58 -0.31 -1.90
N PRO A 124 -25.45 -1.62 -1.62
CA PRO A 124 -26.52 -2.57 -1.83
C PRO A 124 -27.67 -2.31 -0.85
N ASN A 125 -28.89 -2.61 -1.26
CA ASN A 125 -30.06 -2.53 -0.37
C ASN A 125 -30.18 -3.77 0.52
N ASN A 126 -29.20 -4.00 1.38
CA ASN A 126 -29.19 -5.11 2.33
C ASN A 126 -28.76 -4.62 3.71
N THR A 127 -28.70 -5.53 4.68
CA THR A 127 -28.39 -5.19 6.08
C THR A 127 -27.11 -4.39 6.20
N TRP A 128 -25.98 -4.90 5.69
CA TRP A 128 -24.70 -4.22 5.86
C TRP A 128 -24.59 -2.97 4.98
N GLY A 129 -25.16 -2.94 3.77
CA GLY A 129 -25.16 -1.74 2.94
C GLY A 129 -25.91 -0.58 3.59
N ASN A 130 -27.03 -0.86 4.26
CA ASN A 130 -27.76 0.13 5.05
C ASN A 130 -26.97 0.56 6.29
N ASP A 131 -26.36 -0.38 7.01
CA ASP A 131 -25.54 -0.08 8.19
C ASP A 131 -24.35 0.82 7.84
N VAL A 132 -23.66 0.55 6.71
CA VAL A 132 -22.55 1.39 6.22
C VAL A 132 -23.05 2.79 5.90
N ARG A 133 -24.17 2.92 5.18
CA ARG A 133 -24.72 4.22 4.81
C ARG A 133 -25.01 5.07 6.05
N GLU A 134 -25.70 4.49 7.04
CA GLU A 134 -26.06 5.21 8.26
C GLU A 134 -24.84 5.56 9.10
N SER A 135 -23.86 4.64 9.19
CA SER A 135 -22.61 4.89 9.93
C SER A 135 -21.81 6.04 9.30
N VAL A 136 -21.70 6.07 7.97
CA VAL A 136 -21.04 7.17 7.24
C VAL A 136 -21.80 8.47 7.38
N LYS A 137 -23.13 8.45 7.18
CA LYS A 137 -23.98 9.64 7.29
C LYS A 137 -23.94 10.29 8.68
N ARG A 138 -23.84 9.47 9.72
CA ARG A 138 -23.73 9.92 11.12
C ARG A 138 -22.31 10.37 11.49
N GLY A 139 -21.31 10.02 10.67
CA GLY A 139 -19.89 10.24 10.98
C GLY A 139 -19.30 9.21 11.96
N ASP A 140 -20.00 8.11 12.21
CA ASP A 140 -19.47 6.99 13.01
C ASP A 140 -18.34 6.26 12.26
N VAL A 141 -18.37 6.31 10.92
CA VAL A 141 -17.30 5.85 10.03
C VAL A 141 -16.97 6.92 9.00
N ASP A 142 -15.76 7.45 9.05
CA ASP A 142 -15.27 8.51 8.17
C ASP A 142 -13.98 8.11 7.43
N GLY A 143 -13.40 6.95 7.75
CA GLY A 143 -12.15 6.45 7.21
C GLY A 143 -12.31 5.33 6.18
N SER A 144 -11.29 5.18 5.34
CA SER A 144 -11.16 4.11 4.36
C SER A 144 -9.83 3.37 4.50
N SER A 145 -9.81 2.14 4.00
CA SER A 145 -8.63 1.30 3.88
C SER A 145 -8.60 0.63 2.50
N PHE A 146 -7.50 -0.03 2.18
CA PHE A 146 -7.34 -0.79 0.95
C PHE A 146 -6.34 -1.95 1.12
N GLY A 147 -6.47 -2.92 0.24
CA GLY A 147 -5.66 -4.14 0.21
C GLY A 147 -5.02 -4.26 -1.16
N PHE A 148 -3.72 -4.54 -1.19
CA PHE A 148 -2.97 -4.59 -2.43
C PHE A 148 -1.86 -5.64 -2.40
N ILE A 149 -1.24 -5.90 -3.54
CA ILE A 149 0.03 -6.63 -3.65
C ILE A 149 1.07 -5.64 -4.17
N CYS A 150 2.18 -5.49 -3.44
CA CYS A 150 3.28 -4.65 -3.89
C CYS A 150 4.04 -5.37 -5.00
N LEU A 151 4.09 -4.76 -6.19
CA LEU A 151 4.81 -5.30 -7.35
C LEU A 151 6.20 -4.67 -7.48
N GLU A 152 6.32 -3.38 -7.16
CA GLU A 152 7.59 -2.65 -7.15
C GLU A 152 7.57 -1.55 -6.07
N ASP A 153 8.65 -1.48 -5.29
CA ASP A 153 8.90 -0.41 -4.34
C ASP A 153 10.31 0.15 -4.47
N LYS A 154 10.50 1.36 -3.93
CA LYS A 154 11.80 2.03 -3.83
C LYS A 154 12.07 2.40 -2.39
N TRP A 155 13.28 2.14 -1.94
CA TRP A 155 13.73 2.48 -0.61
C TRP A 155 14.77 3.59 -0.66
N SER A 156 14.64 4.55 0.25
CA SER A 156 15.57 5.66 0.43
C SER A 156 15.76 5.95 1.91
N LYS A 157 16.83 6.67 2.24
CA LYS A 157 17.05 7.23 3.57
C LYS A 157 16.66 8.69 3.54
N VAL A 158 15.84 9.11 4.49
CA VAL A 158 15.37 10.49 4.61
C VAL A 158 15.51 10.96 6.04
N GLN A 159 15.65 12.28 6.22
CA GLN A 159 15.52 12.89 7.53
C GLN A 159 14.05 13.17 7.81
N HIS A 160 13.53 12.69 8.93
CA HIS A 160 12.16 12.93 9.36
C HIS A 160 12.16 13.15 10.88
N GLU A 161 11.58 14.27 11.31
CA GLU A 161 11.55 14.68 12.72
C GLU A 161 12.92 14.70 13.42
N GLY A 162 14.00 14.92 12.67
CA GLY A 162 15.37 14.97 13.19
C GLY A 162 16.08 13.62 13.28
N GLU A 163 15.45 12.53 12.83
CA GLU A 163 16.04 11.20 12.77
C GLU A 163 16.17 10.71 11.31
N GLU A 164 17.24 9.96 11.03
CA GLU A 164 17.35 9.23 9.75
C GLU A 164 16.39 8.04 9.77
N MET A 165 15.39 8.07 8.91
CA MET A 165 14.46 6.96 8.73
C MET A 165 14.50 6.43 7.30
N TYR A 166 14.22 5.14 7.16
CA TYR A 166 13.95 4.55 5.86
C TYR A 166 12.59 5.00 5.36
N LYS A 167 12.52 5.32 4.07
CA LYS A 167 11.29 5.65 3.35
C LYS A 167 11.09 4.67 2.20
N ARG A 168 9.98 3.94 2.25
CA ARG A 168 9.45 3.10 1.17
C ARG A 168 8.48 3.91 0.33
N SER A 169 8.68 3.93 -0.97
CA SER A 169 7.71 4.43 -1.95
C SER A 169 7.19 3.24 -2.74
N VAL A 170 5.90 2.92 -2.59
CA VAL A 170 5.24 1.88 -3.41
C VAL A 170 4.97 2.48 -4.78
N VAL A 171 5.71 2.05 -5.80
CA VAL A 171 5.66 2.64 -7.15
C VAL A 171 4.78 1.85 -8.10
N LYS A 172 4.58 0.55 -7.85
CA LYS A 172 3.66 -0.29 -8.61
C LYS A 172 2.99 -1.31 -7.70
N ALA A 173 1.67 -1.40 -7.77
CA ALA A 173 0.88 -2.30 -6.96
C ALA A 173 -0.37 -2.80 -7.67
N GLU A 174 -0.78 -4.01 -7.33
CA GLU A 174 -2.09 -4.55 -7.70
C GLU A 174 -3.10 -4.27 -6.58
N LEU A 175 -4.12 -3.47 -6.88
CA LEU A 175 -5.21 -3.18 -5.97
C LEU A 175 -6.19 -4.35 -5.96
N LEU A 176 -6.57 -4.81 -4.77
CA LEU A 176 -7.47 -5.95 -4.58
C LEU A 176 -8.83 -5.52 -4.02
N GLU A 177 -8.83 -4.62 -3.03
CA GLU A 177 -10.05 -4.12 -2.43
C GLU A 177 -9.89 -2.71 -1.84
N VAL A 178 -11.02 -2.04 -1.66
CA VAL A 178 -11.17 -0.85 -0.81
C VAL A 178 -12.27 -1.08 0.21
N SER A 179 -12.12 -0.53 1.42
CA SER A 179 -13.07 -0.76 2.50
C SER A 179 -13.30 0.51 3.32
N PRO A 180 -14.55 0.99 3.45
CA PRO A 180 -14.93 1.83 4.58
C PRO A 180 -14.66 1.06 5.88
N CYS A 181 -14.00 1.71 6.84
CA CYS A 181 -13.57 1.05 8.07
C CYS A 181 -13.75 1.93 9.33
N THR A 182 -14.23 1.29 10.39
CA THR A 182 -14.58 1.96 11.67
C THR A 182 -13.35 2.49 12.39
N PHE A 183 -12.28 1.69 12.36
CA PHE A 183 -11.00 2.06 12.89
C PHE A 183 -10.00 1.91 11.73
N PRO A 184 -9.63 3.01 11.07
CA PRO A 184 -8.46 3.02 10.20
C PRO A 184 -7.18 2.90 11.06
N ALA A 185 -7.03 1.80 11.83
CA ALA A 185 -5.81 1.40 12.54
C ALA A 185 -5.99 0.08 13.30
N TYR A 186 -4.86 -0.57 13.55
CA TYR A 186 -4.59 -1.75 14.39
C TYR A 186 -4.76 -3.11 13.72
N ASP A 187 -3.73 -3.53 13.00
CA ASP A 187 -2.88 -4.59 13.57
C ASP A 187 -1.48 -4.56 12.94
N SER A 188 -0.46 -4.24 13.76
CA SER A 188 0.94 -4.40 13.36
C SER A 188 1.26 -5.85 13.02
N SER A 189 0.48 -6.83 13.52
CA SER A 189 0.66 -8.26 13.23
C SER A 189 0.44 -8.63 11.76
N GLN A 190 -0.34 -7.83 11.02
CA GLN A 190 -0.70 -8.08 9.61
C GLN A 190 0.26 -7.38 8.63
N ILE A 191 1.07 -6.42 9.10
CA ILE A 191 2.05 -5.71 8.27
C ILE A 191 3.32 -6.56 8.21
N ASN A 192 3.31 -7.55 7.31
CA ASN A 192 4.51 -8.31 6.94
C ASN A 192 5.20 -7.61 5.77
N CYS A 193 6.18 -6.77 6.08
CA CYS A 193 7.01 -6.11 5.07
C CYS A 193 8.29 -6.88 4.82
N ARG A 194 8.19 -7.98 4.04
CA ARG A 194 9.38 -8.72 3.57
C ARG A 194 10.37 -7.83 2.84
N SER A 195 9.90 -6.78 2.16
CA SER A 195 10.75 -5.80 1.50
C SER A 195 11.64 -5.04 2.48
N PHE A 196 11.15 -4.74 3.69
CA PHE A 196 11.93 -4.08 4.72
C PHE A 196 13.02 -5.00 5.29
N GLU A 197 12.70 -6.28 5.54
CA GLU A 197 13.70 -7.29 5.95
C GLU A 197 14.79 -7.45 4.90
N ARG A 198 14.41 -7.57 3.61
CA ARG A 198 15.35 -7.66 2.50
C ARG A 198 16.23 -6.43 2.40
N MET A 199 15.65 -5.24 2.49
CA MET A 199 16.39 -3.98 2.44
C MET A 199 17.39 -3.87 3.61
N LYS A 200 16.99 -4.29 4.83
CA LYS A 200 17.91 -4.37 5.98
C LYS A 200 19.08 -5.33 5.71
N ALA A 201 18.81 -6.49 5.12
CA ALA A 201 19.83 -7.46 4.77
C ALA A 201 20.81 -6.90 3.71
N ASP A 202 20.27 -6.29 2.65
CA ASP A 202 21.06 -5.66 1.58
C ASP A 202 21.92 -4.51 2.13
N THR A 203 21.36 -3.64 2.98
CA THR A 203 22.12 -2.56 3.63
C THR A 203 23.26 -3.10 4.51
N LYS A 204 23.02 -4.19 5.24
CA LYS A 204 24.04 -4.80 6.10
C LYS A 204 25.19 -5.36 5.27
N GLU A 205 24.88 -6.00 4.15
CA GLU A 205 25.89 -6.54 3.24
C GLU A 205 26.67 -5.43 2.54
N GLU A 206 26.02 -4.35 2.08
CA GLU A 206 26.70 -3.18 1.51
C GLU A 206 27.71 -2.57 2.50
N LYS A 207 27.31 -2.37 3.76
CA LYS A 207 28.23 -1.88 4.81
C LYS A 207 29.43 -2.80 4.99
N ARG A 208 29.20 -4.11 5.04
CA ARG A 208 30.26 -5.11 5.18
C ARG A 208 31.23 -5.08 4.01
N LEU A 209 30.72 -4.99 2.78
CA LEU A 209 31.54 -4.89 1.56
C LEU A 209 32.33 -3.58 1.52
N GLU A 210 31.75 -2.47 2.01
CA GLU A 210 32.44 -1.19 2.11
C GLU A 210 33.58 -1.23 3.13
N GLU A 211 33.38 -1.86 4.28
CA GLU A 211 34.42 -2.10 5.30
C GLU A 211 35.57 -2.94 4.74
N LEU A 212 35.26 -4.06 4.08
CA LEU A 212 36.26 -4.92 3.45
C LEU A 212 37.06 -4.19 2.36
N ARG A 213 36.40 -3.34 1.56
CA ARG A 213 37.08 -2.50 0.56
C ARG A 213 38.01 -1.48 1.19
N LYS A 214 37.61 -0.87 2.32
CA LYS A 214 38.46 0.06 3.08
C LYS A 214 39.69 -0.66 3.66
N GLU A 215 39.50 -1.85 4.23
CA GLU A 215 40.61 -2.67 4.75
C GLU A 215 41.58 -3.10 3.66
N ALA A 216 41.08 -3.59 2.52
CA ALA A 216 41.91 -3.98 1.38
C ALA A 216 42.74 -2.80 0.86
N ARG A 217 42.14 -1.61 0.75
CA ARG A 217 42.84 -0.39 0.33
C ARG A 217 43.92 0.05 1.32
N LEU A 218 43.69 -0.12 2.62
CA LEU A 218 44.68 0.18 3.65
C LEU A 218 45.88 -0.78 3.60
N LEU A 219 45.63 -2.06 3.32
CA LEU A 219 46.69 -3.06 3.15
C LEU A 219 47.55 -2.77 1.91
N GLU A 220 46.93 -2.41 0.77
CA GLU A 220 47.68 -2.01 -0.42
C GLU A 220 48.60 -0.81 -0.16
N ILE A 221 48.08 0.22 0.52
CA ILE A 221 48.88 1.40 0.89
C ILE A 221 50.02 1.03 1.86
N ALA A 222 49.78 0.11 2.80
CA ALA A 222 50.81 -0.35 3.72
C ALA A 222 51.92 -1.16 3.01
N ASP A 223 51.56 -1.99 2.03
CA ASP A 223 52.50 -2.76 1.21
C ASP A 223 53.32 -1.88 0.25
N GLU A 224 52.74 -0.79 -0.27
CA GLU A 224 53.46 0.20 -1.06
C GLU A 224 54.50 0.96 -0.22
N ASN A 225 54.13 1.37 1.00
CA ASN A 225 55.03 2.08 1.92
C ASN A 225 56.16 1.19 2.50
N ASN A 226 56.00 -0.12 2.51
CA ASN A 226 57.02 -1.08 2.97
C ASN A 226 58.02 -1.49 1.87
N LYS A 227 57.83 -1.03 0.63
CA LYS A 227 58.70 -1.33 -0.52
C LYS A 227 59.66 -0.19 -0.89
N GLU A 228 59.56 0.96 -0.23
CA GLU A 228 60.56 2.06 -0.24
C GLU A 228 61.54 1.94 0.93
#